data_AF-A0A925YD42-F1
#
_entry.id   AF-A0A925YD42-F1
#
_cell.length_a   1.000
_cell.length_b   1.000
_cell.length_c   1.000
_cell.angle_alpha   90.00
_cell.angle_beta   90.00
_cell.angle_gamma   90.00
#
_symmetry.space_group_name_H-M   'P 1'
#
loop_
_entity.id
_entity.type
_entity.pdbx_description
1 polymer ?
#
loop_
_entity_poly.entity_id
_entity_poly.type
_entity_poly.pdbx_seq_one_letter_code
_entity_poly.pdbx_strand_id
1 'polypeptide(L)'
;LGIASPLHVKERNAGFVALQSLSRAGDSAADVGTKIFLFGFLAILVALAAAIMTANRFIKPLDQVELGVADIINGNIDHTFKPVGPDVEGLSNSLNVMLARLLGREEPNEDAVEEEENEVPRWQSDQMVVEEIPVSAVTGQSSSDPTVVALATENEGSYYPRLFNEYLAALKAAGKPTKGLSVQMFTAKLRLTEGGLKQKWKCKQVRFRVSQSSGDVTLRPVPVF
;
A
#
# COMPACT_ATOMS: atom_id res chain seq x y z
N LEU A 1 39.91 63.17 13.14
CA LEU A 1 41.21 63.58 13.74
C LEU A 1 40.94 64.82 14.56
N GLY A 2 40.91 64.70 15.89
CA GLY A 2 40.79 65.84 16.79
C GLY A 2 41.80 65.63 17.91
N ILE A 3 42.84 66.45 17.94
CA ILE A 3 43.87 66.43 18.99
C ILE A 3 43.57 67.63 19.88
N ALA A 4 43.36 67.40 21.18
CA ALA A 4 43.20 68.46 22.18
C ALA A 4 44.49 68.63 22.99
N SER A 5 44.94 69.88 23.14
CA SER A 5 46.16 70.28 23.86
C SER A 5 46.06 70.06 25.38
N PRO A 6 47.20 69.88 26.09
CA PRO A 6 47.17 69.62 27.54
C PRO A 6 47.05 70.92 28.35
N LEU A 7 46.12 70.91 29.31
CA LEU A 7 46.07 71.88 30.41
C LEU A 7 47.03 71.44 31.52
N HIS A 8 47.69 72.43 32.12
CA HIS A 8 48.83 72.33 33.04
C HIS A 8 48.76 71.20 34.09
N VAL A 9 49.90 70.53 34.23
CA VAL A 9 50.16 69.36 35.07
C VAL A 9 50.35 69.77 36.53
N LYS A 10 49.50 69.25 37.41
CA LYS A 10 49.89 68.92 38.79
C LYS A 10 49.08 67.72 39.25
N GLU A 11 49.80 66.61 39.41
CA GLU A 11 49.39 65.31 39.95
C GLU A 11 48.04 64.78 39.50
N ARG A 12 48.03 63.91 38.48
CA ARG A 12 46.93 62.96 38.23
C ARG A 12 47.35 61.92 37.20
N ASN A 13 47.04 60.65 37.47
CA ASN A 13 47.11 59.55 36.51
C ASN A 13 46.61 60.03 35.15
N ALA A 14 47.51 60.11 34.17
CA ALA A 14 47.17 60.52 32.82
C ALA A 14 46.31 59.43 32.18
N GLY A 15 44.99 59.56 32.31
CA GLY A 15 44.02 58.75 31.58
C GLY A 15 43.77 59.37 30.22
N PHE A 16 43.93 58.59 29.16
CA PHE A 16 43.41 58.95 27.84
C PHE A 16 41.96 58.50 27.75
N VAL A 17 41.07 59.38 27.28
CA VAL A 17 39.69 59.01 26.95
C VAL A 17 39.60 58.91 25.44
N ALA A 18 39.50 57.69 24.92
CA ALA A 18 39.23 57.46 23.50
C ALA A 18 37.72 57.51 23.27
N LEU A 19 37.22 58.60 22.69
CA LEU A 19 35.82 58.70 22.27
C LEU A 19 35.67 57.99 20.91
N GLN A 20 35.21 56.74 20.93
CA GLN A 20 34.83 56.02 19.72
C GLN A 20 33.35 56.31 19.40
N SER A 21 33.03 56.61 18.15
CA SER A 21 31.64 56.93 17.76
C SER A 21 30.78 55.68 17.79
N LEU A 22 29.76 55.67 18.67
CA LEU A 22 28.79 54.58 18.81
C LEU A 22 28.09 54.22 17.49
N SER A 23 27.89 55.21 16.60
CA SER A 23 27.30 55.02 15.27
C SER A 23 28.12 54.08 14.38
N ARG A 24 29.45 54.21 14.39
CA ARG A 24 30.35 53.38 13.56
C ARG A 24 30.45 51.93 14.06
N ALA A 25 30.27 51.71 15.36
CA ALA A 25 30.11 50.38 15.93
C ALA A 25 28.73 49.78 15.62
N GLY A 26 27.68 50.61 15.61
CA GLY A 26 26.32 50.22 15.23
C GLY A 26 26.18 49.79 13.77
N ASP A 27 26.79 50.52 12.83
CA ASP A 27 26.72 50.21 11.39
C ASP A 27 27.34 48.84 11.08
N SER A 28 28.47 48.53 11.71
CA SER A 28 29.14 47.24 11.52
C SER A 28 28.36 46.08 12.14
N ALA A 29 27.69 46.30 13.29
CA ALA A 29 26.84 45.32 13.92
C ALA A 29 25.54 45.09 13.13
N ALA A 30 24.96 46.15 12.55
CA ALA A 30 23.76 46.07 11.72
C ALA A 30 24.01 45.34 10.39
N ASP A 31 25.15 45.55 9.75
CA ASP A 31 25.54 44.84 8.53
C ASP A 31 25.75 43.33 8.81
N VAL A 32 26.42 42.99 9.91
CA VAL A 32 26.58 41.58 10.33
C VAL A 32 25.23 40.95 10.68
N GLY A 33 24.37 41.66 11.41
CA GLY A 33 23.03 41.17 11.76
C GLY A 33 22.16 40.90 10.52
N THR A 34 22.20 41.78 9.53
CA THR A 34 21.48 41.62 8.26
C THR A 34 21.95 40.39 7.49
N LYS A 35 23.27 40.16 7.45
CA LYS A 35 23.85 38.96 6.80
C LYS A 35 23.44 37.68 7.52
N ILE A 36 23.52 37.64 8.85
CA ILE A 36 23.10 36.47 9.65
C ILE A 36 21.62 36.16 9.40
N PHE A 37 20.76 37.19 9.38
CA PHE A 37 19.34 37.00 9.12
C PHE A 37 19.09 36.44 7.70
N LEU A 38 19.78 36.98 6.69
CA LEU A 38 19.64 36.54 5.31
C LEU A 38 20.12 35.08 5.12
N PHE A 39 21.27 34.71 5.71
CA PHE A 39 21.75 33.33 5.68
C PHE A 39 20.85 32.38 6.47
N GLY A 40 20.34 32.81 7.62
CA GLY A 40 19.39 32.02 8.41
C GLY A 40 18.09 31.77 7.64
N PHE A 41 17.55 32.79 6.99
CA PHE A 41 16.36 32.66 6.16
C PHE A 41 16.61 31.72 4.96
N LEU A 42 17.75 31.87 4.28
CA LEU A 42 18.14 30.98 3.18
C LEU A 42 18.28 29.52 3.66
N ALA A 43 18.88 29.29 4.82
CA ALA A 43 19.01 27.96 5.41
C ALA A 43 17.65 27.33 5.70
N ILE A 44 16.69 28.11 6.23
CA ILE A 44 15.31 27.66 6.44
C ILE A 44 14.66 27.28 5.12
N LEU A 45 14.80 28.10 4.07
CA LEU A 45 14.23 27.79 2.76
C LEU A 45 14.80 26.49 2.18
N VAL A 46 16.11 26.26 2.30
CA VAL A 46 16.76 25.03 1.84
C VAL A 46 16.26 23.82 2.63
N ALA A 47 16.17 23.94 3.96
CA ALA A 47 15.64 22.86 4.80
C ALA A 47 14.18 22.51 4.45
N LEU A 48 13.37 23.53 4.19
CA LEU A 48 11.96 23.37 3.84
C LEU A 48 11.80 22.75 2.45
N ALA A 49 12.63 23.16 1.47
CA ALA A 49 12.68 22.53 0.16
C ALA A 49 13.11 21.06 0.24
N ALA A 50 14.13 20.75 1.03
CA ALA A 50 14.58 19.38 1.25
C ALA A 50 13.47 18.51 1.88
N ALA A 51 12.79 19.03 2.92
CA ALA A 51 11.67 18.33 3.55
C ALA A 51 10.52 18.05 2.57
N ILE A 52 10.15 19.03 1.73
CA ILE A 52 9.11 18.84 0.70
C ILE A 52 9.55 17.80 -0.34
N MET A 53 10.81 17.84 -0.79
CA MET A 53 11.34 16.84 -1.72
C MET A 53 11.30 15.44 -1.11
N THR A 54 11.74 15.27 0.14
CA THR A 54 11.69 13.98 0.84
C THR A 54 10.25 13.49 0.99
N ALA A 55 9.31 14.35 1.38
CA ALA A 55 7.90 13.98 1.52
C ALA A 55 7.30 13.50 0.19
N ASN A 56 7.56 14.21 -0.89
CA ASN A 56 7.07 13.82 -2.21
C ASN A 56 7.77 12.57 -2.77
N ARG A 57 9.06 12.38 -2.46
CA ARG A 57 9.88 11.27 -2.96
C ARG A 57 9.59 9.95 -2.26
N PHE A 58 9.28 9.96 -0.96
CA PHE A 58 9.18 8.74 -0.16
C PHE A 58 7.80 8.52 0.48
N ILE A 59 7.20 9.56 1.06
CA ILE A 59 5.96 9.39 1.84
C ILE A 59 4.79 9.06 0.90
N LYS A 60 4.61 9.82 -0.18
CA LYS A 60 3.52 9.59 -1.14
C LYS A 60 3.53 8.20 -1.77
N PRO A 61 4.68 7.68 -2.25
CA PRO A 61 4.76 6.29 -2.72
C PRO A 61 4.38 5.25 -1.66
N LEU A 62 4.80 5.44 -0.41
CA LEU A 62 4.49 4.51 0.68
C LEU A 62 2.98 4.47 0.97
N ASP A 63 2.32 5.62 1.03
CA ASP A 63 0.87 5.70 1.21
C ASP A 63 0.10 4.95 0.10
N GLN A 64 0.58 5.02 -1.14
CA GLN A 64 -0.04 4.32 -2.27
C GLN A 64 0.14 2.79 -2.17
N VAL A 65 1.30 2.34 -1.69
CA VAL A 65 1.52 0.91 -1.41
C VAL A 65 0.60 0.45 -0.27
N GLU A 66 0.47 1.23 0.80
CA GLU A 66 -0.44 0.91 1.90
C GLU A 66 -1.89 0.80 1.42
N LEU A 67 -2.35 1.75 0.60
CA LEU A 67 -3.69 1.71 0.02
C LEU A 67 -3.88 0.49 -0.89
N GLY A 68 -2.90 0.18 -1.74
CA GLY A 68 -2.97 -0.98 -2.63
C GLY A 68 -2.98 -2.32 -1.86
N VAL A 69 -2.18 -2.42 -0.79
CA VAL A 69 -2.23 -3.59 0.11
C VAL A 69 -3.59 -3.69 0.80
N ALA A 70 -4.16 -2.58 1.26
CA ALA A 70 -5.49 -2.56 1.84
C ALA A 70 -6.57 -2.99 0.83
N ASP A 71 -6.48 -2.56 -0.43
CA ASP A 71 -7.39 -2.97 -1.50
C ASP A 71 -7.33 -4.48 -1.75
N ILE A 72 -6.13 -5.06 -1.77
CA ILE A 72 -5.93 -6.51 -1.91
C ILE A 72 -6.52 -7.26 -0.72
N ILE A 73 -6.27 -6.78 0.51
CA ILE A 73 -6.86 -7.35 1.74
C ILE A 73 -8.39 -7.28 1.67
N ASN A 74 -8.95 -6.19 1.16
CA ASN A 74 -10.39 -6.00 0.98
C ASN A 74 -11.00 -6.86 -0.14
N GLY A 75 -10.20 -7.66 -0.85
CA GLY A 75 -10.64 -8.63 -1.85
C GLY A 75 -10.49 -8.18 -3.30
N ASN A 76 -9.88 -7.00 -3.56
CA ASN A 76 -9.53 -6.56 -4.91
C ASN A 76 -8.19 -7.19 -5.34
N ILE A 77 -8.24 -8.47 -5.69
CA ILE A 77 -7.07 -9.28 -6.07
C ILE A 77 -6.50 -8.92 -7.45
N ASP A 78 -7.22 -8.13 -8.25
CA ASP A 78 -6.78 -7.62 -9.55
C ASP A 78 -6.02 -6.30 -9.46
N HIS A 79 -5.72 -5.85 -8.23
CA HIS A 79 -4.91 -4.66 -8.02
C HIS A 79 -3.48 -4.88 -8.50
N THR A 80 -3.05 -4.03 -9.44
CA THR A 80 -1.66 -3.98 -9.93
C THR A 80 -0.98 -2.74 -9.36
N PHE A 81 0.13 -2.94 -8.65
CA PHE A 81 0.95 -1.83 -8.16
C PHE A 81 1.63 -1.14 -9.35
N LYS A 82 1.27 0.12 -9.60
CA LYS A 82 1.91 0.95 -10.64
C LYS A 82 3.27 1.46 -10.13
N PRO A 83 4.28 1.62 -11.01
CA PRO A 83 5.54 2.24 -10.63
C PRO A 83 5.32 3.70 -10.21
N VAL A 84 5.61 4.02 -8.95
CA VAL A 84 5.37 5.36 -8.36
C VAL A 84 6.65 6.20 -8.27
N GLY A 85 7.67 5.83 -9.03
CA GLY A 85 8.96 6.48 -9.13
C GLY A 85 10.12 5.47 -9.25
N PRO A 86 11.31 5.92 -9.68
CA PRO A 86 12.44 5.02 -9.99
C PRO A 86 12.98 4.27 -8.76
N ASP A 87 12.85 4.83 -7.54
CA ASP A 87 13.36 4.17 -6.32
C ASP A 87 12.43 3.08 -5.77
N VAL A 88 11.16 3.07 -6.22
CA VAL A 88 10.06 2.27 -5.68
C VAL A 88 9.41 1.37 -6.76
N GLU A 89 9.93 1.46 -7.98
CA GLU A 89 9.59 0.60 -9.11
C GLU A 89 9.93 -0.87 -8.82
N GLY A 90 11.11 -1.15 -8.27
CA GLY A 90 11.51 -2.50 -7.88
C GLY A 90 10.60 -3.10 -6.81
N LEU A 91 10.14 -2.29 -5.85
CA LEU A 91 9.18 -2.73 -4.83
C LEU A 91 7.85 -3.10 -5.48
N SER A 92 7.32 -2.23 -6.34
CA SER A 92 6.05 -2.44 -7.06
C SER A 92 6.10 -3.71 -7.90
N ASN A 93 7.22 -3.94 -8.61
CA ASN A 93 7.42 -5.16 -9.40
C ASN A 93 7.47 -6.41 -8.51
N SER A 94 8.24 -6.38 -7.42
CA SER A 94 8.33 -7.52 -6.49
C SER A 94 6.98 -7.88 -5.85
N LEU A 95 6.14 -6.88 -5.52
CA LEU A 95 4.79 -7.10 -5.01
C LEU A 95 3.88 -7.73 -6.07
N ASN A 96 3.95 -7.23 -7.31
CA ASN A 96 3.18 -7.81 -8.43
C ASN A 96 3.60 -9.27 -8.71
N VAL A 97 4.90 -9.59 -8.67
CA VAL A 97 5.40 -10.97 -8.79
C VAL A 97 4.94 -11.85 -7.63
N MET A 98 4.96 -11.32 -6.39
CA MET A 98 4.44 -12.04 -5.23
C MET A 98 2.95 -12.35 -5.39
N LEU A 99 2.14 -11.38 -5.83
CA LEU A 99 0.73 -11.59 -6.13
C LEU A 99 0.54 -12.59 -7.28
N ALA A 100 1.30 -12.46 -8.36
CA ALA A 100 1.24 -13.39 -9.49
C ALA A 100 1.54 -14.82 -9.05
N ARG A 101 2.55 -15.04 -8.20
CA ARG A 101 2.86 -16.36 -7.62
C ARG A 101 1.75 -16.87 -6.69
N LEU A 102 1.20 -16.02 -5.83
CA LEU A 102 0.09 -16.37 -4.95
C LEU A 102 -1.22 -16.65 -5.72
N LEU A 103 -1.36 -16.08 -6.91
CA LEU A 103 -2.50 -16.25 -7.82
C LEU A 103 -2.22 -17.24 -8.97
N GLY A 104 -0.98 -17.73 -9.11
CA GLY A 104 -0.59 -18.76 -10.08
C GLY A 104 -0.63 -18.24 -11.52
N ARG A 105 -0.55 -16.91 -11.68
CA ARG A 105 -0.31 -16.26 -12.96
C ARG A 105 1.17 -16.49 -13.32
N GLU A 106 1.47 -16.71 -14.60
CA GLU A 106 2.85 -16.75 -15.08
C GLU A 106 3.53 -15.42 -14.73
N GLU A 107 4.79 -15.50 -14.27
CA GLU A 107 5.56 -14.30 -13.94
C GLU A 107 5.58 -13.40 -15.18
N PRO A 108 5.30 -12.09 -15.06
CA PRO A 108 5.54 -11.16 -16.16
C PRO A 108 7.07 -11.04 -16.28
N ASN A 109 7.68 -12.01 -16.94
CA ASN A 109 9.10 -12.01 -17.21
C ASN A 109 9.30 -11.21 -18.50
N GLU A 110 10.15 -10.20 -18.44
CA GLU A 110 10.45 -9.28 -19.54
C GLU A 110 11.15 -9.99 -20.71
N ASP A 111 11.56 -11.26 -20.51
CA ASP A 111 12.21 -12.16 -21.46
C ASP A 111 11.30 -13.30 -21.97
N ALA A 112 9.98 -13.23 -21.79
CA ALA A 112 9.06 -14.21 -22.38
C ALA A 112 9.04 -14.02 -23.92
N VAL A 113 9.98 -14.70 -24.58
CA VAL A 113 9.96 -14.97 -26.01
C VAL A 113 8.55 -15.43 -26.36
N GLU A 114 7.94 -14.76 -27.33
CA GLU A 114 6.63 -15.07 -27.90
C GLU A 114 6.66 -16.50 -28.48
N GLU A 115 6.56 -17.51 -27.62
CA GLU A 115 6.32 -18.89 -28.06
C GLU A 115 4.82 -19.03 -28.33
N GLU A 116 4.44 -18.60 -29.53
CA GLU A 116 3.23 -19.05 -30.22
C GLU A 116 3.24 -20.58 -30.28
N GLU A 117 2.64 -21.27 -29.31
CA GLU A 117 2.39 -22.71 -29.48
C GLU A 117 1.13 -23.19 -28.74
N ASN A 118 0.04 -23.29 -29.51
CA ASN A 118 -1.13 -24.12 -29.22
C ASN A 118 -1.66 -24.05 -27.77
N GLU A 119 -2.18 -22.91 -27.36
CA GLU A 119 -2.78 -22.76 -26.03
C GLU A 119 -4.08 -23.55 -25.89
N VAL A 120 -3.95 -24.79 -25.42
CA VAL A 120 -5.06 -25.47 -24.75
C VAL A 120 -5.49 -24.55 -23.59
N PRO A 121 -6.75 -24.10 -23.52
CA PRO A 121 -7.18 -23.16 -22.49
C PRO A 121 -6.81 -23.69 -21.10
N ARG A 122 -5.89 -23.00 -20.42
CA ARG A 122 -5.52 -23.32 -19.03
C ARG A 122 -6.46 -22.56 -18.11
N TRP A 123 -6.82 -23.20 -17.01
CA TRP A 123 -7.58 -22.54 -15.95
C TRP A 123 -6.68 -21.50 -15.28
N GLN A 124 -7.13 -20.26 -15.26
CA GLN A 124 -6.48 -19.15 -14.55
C GLN A 124 -7.30 -18.79 -13.32
N SER A 125 -6.63 -18.34 -12.26
CA SER A 125 -7.29 -17.93 -11.02
C SER A 125 -8.35 -16.87 -11.26
N ASP A 126 -8.19 -15.98 -12.25
CA ASP A 126 -9.15 -14.93 -12.62
C ASP A 126 -10.50 -15.44 -13.08
N GLN A 127 -10.54 -16.67 -13.60
CA GLN A 127 -11.78 -17.33 -14.00
C GLN A 127 -12.63 -17.78 -12.80
N MET A 128 -12.08 -17.72 -11.57
CA MET A 128 -12.82 -17.97 -10.33
C MET A 128 -13.65 -16.74 -9.95
N VAL A 129 -14.94 -16.83 -10.25
CA VAL A 129 -15.93 -15.80 -9.93
C VAL A 129 -16.56 -16.07 -8.56
N VAL A 130 -16.45 -15.09 -7.67
CA VAL A 130 -17.16 -15.08 -6.39
C VAL A 130 -18.41 -14.23 -6.55
N GLU A 131 -19.57 -14.75 -6.15
CA GLU A 131 -20.83 -14.00 -6.20
C GLU A 131 -20.76 -12.83 -5.22
N GLU A 132 -20.93 -11.60 -5.72
CA GLU A 132 -20.93 -10.43 -4.87
C GLU A 132 -22.30 -10.25 -4.20
N ILE A 133 -22.36 -10.57 -2.91
CA ILE A 133 -23.59 -10.42 -2.12
C ILE A 133 -23.57 -9.04 -1.44
N PRO A 134 -24.57 -8.17 -1.68
CA PRO A 134 -24.64 -6.88 -1.03
C PRO A 134 -24.86 -7.06 0.49
N VAL A 135 -24.27 -6.15 1.28
CA VAL A 135 -24.30 -6.22 2.76
C VAL A 135 -25.74 -6.30 3.30
N SER A 136 -26.70 -5.66 2.63
CA SER A 136 -28.13 -5.72 2.99
C SER A 136 -28.75 -7.13 2.86
N ALA A 137 -28.25 -7.94 1.92
CA ALA A 137 -28.70 -9.33 1.74
C ALA A 137 -28.03 -10.29 2.74
N VAL A 138 -26.85 -9.94 3.25
CA VAL A 138 -26.16 -10.67 4.32
C VAL A 138 -26.91 -10.57 5.65
N THR A 139 -27.41 -9.38 5.99
CA THR A 139 -28.24 -9.18 7.20
C THR A 139 -29.60 -9.88 7.16
N GLY A 140 -30.04 -10.35 5.99
CA GLY A 140 -31.27 -11.12 5.81
C GLY A 140 -31.07 -12.64 5.69
N GLN A 141 -29.82 -13.13 5.65
CA GLN A 141 -29.55 -14.57 5.66
C GLN A 141 -29.71 -15.12 7.08
N SER A 142 -30.80 -15.87 7.28
CA SER A 142 -31.07 -16.52 8.55
C SER A 142 -29.93 -17.49 8.92
N SER A 143 -29.24 -17.19 10.03
CA SER A 143 -28.26 -18.08 10.67
C SER A 143 -28.82 -19.44 11.10
N SER A 144 -30.14 -19.64 10.96
CA SER A 144 -30.88 -20.87 11.23
C SER A 144 -31.05 -21.79 10.03
N ASP A 145 -30.56 -21.43 8.83
CA ASP A 145 -30.56 -22.36 7.69
C ASP A 145 -29.64 -23.56 8.03
N PRO A 146 -30.16 -24.81 8.01
CA PRO A 146 -29.39 -25.99 8.40
C PRO A 146 -28.11 -26.16 7.57
N THR A 147 -28.09 -25.62 6.35
CA THR A 147 -26.93 -25.68 5.46
C THR A 147 -25.84 -24.67 5.84
N VAL A 148 -26.20 -23.54 6.45
CA VAL A 148 -25.25 -22.55 6.99
C VAL A 148 -24.65 -23.05 8.30
N VAL A 149 -25.47 -23.67 9.14
CA VAL A 149 -25.03 -24.30 10.40
C VAL A 149 -24.04 -25.43 10.12
N ALA A 150 -24.33 -26.31 9.14
CA ALA A 150 -23.44 -27.39 8.77
C ALA A 150 -22.06 -26.89 8.30
N LEU A 151 -22.02 -25.85 7.45
CA LEU A 151 -20.79 -25.21 6.98
C LEU A 151 -20.03 -24.48 8.09
N ALA A 152 -20.74 -23.95 9.09
CA ALA A 152 -20.13 -23.27 10.22
C ALA A 152 -19.34 -24.23 11.15
N THR A 153 -19.83 -25.45 11.31
CA THR A 153 -19.19 -26.52 12.13
C THR A 153 -18.17 -27.37 11.38
N GLU A 154 -18.04 -27.21 10.07
CA GLU A 154 -17.13 -28.03 9.27
C GLU A 154 -15.65 -27.74 9.62
N ASN A 155 -14.84 -28.80 9.70
CA ASN A 155 -13.41 -28.68 9.96
C ASN A 155 -12.68 -28.10 8.73
N GLU A 156 -11.76 -27.16 8.95
CA GLU A 156 -11.01 -26.50 7.89
C GLU A 156 -10.18 -27.47 7.02
N GLY A 157 -9.67 -28.56 7.60
CA GLY A 157 -8.88 -29.56 6.91
C GLY A 157 -9.67 -30.39 5.89
N SER A 158 -10.98 -30.56 6.10
CA SER A 158 -11.87 -31.25 5.14
C SER A 158 -12.62 -30.28 4.22
N TYR A 159 -12.80 -29.04 4.65
CA TYR A 159 -13.56 -28.01 3.96
C TYR A 159 -12.96 -27.64 2.59
N TYR A 160 -11.68 -27.24 2.53
CA TYR A 160 -11.06 -26.80 1.27
C TYR A 160 -10.97 -27.92 0.22
N PRO A 161 -10.56 -29.16 0.57
CA PRO A 161 -10.58 -30.28 -0.37
C PRO A 161 -11.98 -30.62 -0.90
N ARG A 162 -13.01 -30.61 -0.03
CA ARG A 162 -14.40 -30.86 -0.44
C ARG A 162 -14.86 -29.81 -1.44
N LEU A 163 -14.70 -28.54 -1.10
CA LEU A 163 -15.12 -27.43 -1.95
C LEU A 163 -14.37 -27.40 -3.29
N PHE A 164 -13.07 -27.72 -3.28
CA PHE A 164 -12.28 -27.86 -4.49
C PHE A 164 -12.84 -28.94 -5.41
N ASN A 165 -13.17 -30.12 -4.86
CA ASN A 165 -13.75 -31.21 -5.63
C ASN A 165 -15.12 -30.85 -6.22
N GLU A 166 -15.97 -30.16 -5.43
CA GLU A 166 -17.27 -29.65 -5.90
C GLU A 166 -17.10 -28.62 -7.03
N TYR A 167 -16.15 -27.71 -6.90
CA TYR A 167 -15.85 -26.68 -7.90
C TYR A 167 -15.30 -27.30 -9.17
N LEU A 168 -14.38 -28.26 -9.05
CA LEU A 168 -13.80 -28.98 -10.17
C LEU A 168 -14.85 -29.83 -10.90
N ALA A 169 -15.75 -30.50 -10.17
CA ALA A 169 -16.87 -31.23 -10.75
C ALA A 169 -17.82 -30.29 -11.50
N ALA A 170 -18.13 -29.13 -10.93
CA ALA A 170 -18.95 -28.12 -11.59
C ALA A 170 -18.28 -27.54 -12.85
N LEU A 171 -16.97 -27.27 -12.82
CA LEU A 171 -16.22 -26.82 -14.00
C LEU A 171 -16.22 -27.85 -15.12
N LYS A 172 -16.04 -29.14 -14.78
CA LYS A 172 -16.13 -30.25 -15.74
C LYS A 172 -17.53 -30.35 -16.33
N ALA A 173 -18.57 -30.23 -15.51
CA ALA A 173 -19.96 -30.26 -15.97
C ALA A 173 -20.29 -29.07 -16.89
N ALA A 174 -19.69 -27.90 -16.64
CA ALA A 174 -19.82 -26.71 -17.47
C ALA A 174 -18.90 -26.70 -18.71
N GLY A 175 -18.08 -27.75 -18.92
CA GLY A 175 -17.14 -27.82 -20.05
C GLY A 175 -15.99 -26.80 -19.99
N LYS A 176 -15.72 -26.22 -18.82
CA LYS A 176 -14.67 -25.22 -18.62
C LYS A 176 -13.28 -25.86 -18.47
N PRO A 177 -12.20 -25.15 -18.83
CA PRO A 177 -10.86 -25.66 -18.64
C PRO A 177 -10.58 -25.92 -17.16
N THR A 178 -9.97 -27.08 -16.88
CA THR A 178 -9.53 -27.48 -15.54
C THR A 178 -8.02 -27.74 -15.48
N LYS A 179 -7.34 -27.65 -16.62
CA LYS A 179 -5.90 -27.87 -16.74
C LYS A 179 -5.16 -26.70 -16.10
N GLY A 180 -4.30 -26.96 -15.11
CA GLY A 180 -3.59 -25.93 -14.33
C GLY A 180 -4.27 -25.55 -13.00
N LEU A 181 -5.50 -26.01 -12.76
CA LEU A 181 -6.18 -25.81 -11.48
C LEU A 181 -5.58 -26.73 -10.40
N SER A 182 -4.88 -26.14 -9.43
CA SER A 182 -4.34 -26.86 -8.26
C SER A 182 -5.10 -26.50 -6.98
N VAL A 183 -5.13 -27.44 -6.03
CA VAL A 183 -5.75 -27.22 -4.70
C VAL A 183 -5.11 -26.04 -3.99
N GLN A 184 -3.79 -25.89 -4.13
CA GLN A 184 -3.01 -24.82 -3.50
C GLN A 184 -3.47 -23.45 -4.04
N MET A 185 -3.60 -23.31 -5.36
CA MET A 185 -4.02 -22.05 -5.98
C MET A 185 -5.45 -21.68 -5.63
N PHE A 186 -6.34 -22.65 -5.70
CA PHE A 186 -7.74 -22.47 -5.32
C PHE A 186 -7.87 -22.03 -3.85
N THR A 187 -7.16 -22.71 -2.95
CA THR A 187 -7.19 -22.41 -1.51
C THR A 187 -6.60 -21.04 -1.21
N ALA A 188 -5.50 -20.66 -1.88
CA ALA A 188 -4.87 -19.36 -1.70
C ALA A 188 -5.83 -18.21 -2.08
N LYS A 189 -6.43 -18.27 -3.28
CA LYS A 189 -7.41 -17.27 -3.72
C LYS A 189 -8.64 -17.24 -2.81
N LEU A 190 -9.15 -18.40 -2.40
CA LEU A 190 -10.32 -18.47 -1.52
C LEU A 190 -10.05 -17.88 -0.13
N ARG A 191 -8.85 -18.07 0.43
CA ARG A 191 -8.47 -17.49 1.73
C ARG A 191 -8.32 -15.97 1.66
N LEU A 192 -7.79 -15.46 0.56
CA LEU A 192 -7.68 -14.02 0.33
C LEU A 192 -9.08 -13.38 0.24
N THR A 193 -9.99 -13.98 -0.53
CA THR A 193 -11.37 -13.49 -0.62
C THR A 193 -12.14 -13.65 0.70
N GLU A 194 -11.92 -14.74 1.44
CA GLU A 194 -12.46 -14.94 2.79
C GLU A 194 -12.05 -13.82 3.74
N GLY A 195 -10.76 -13.45 3.75
CA GLY A 195 -10.23 -12.35 4.58
C GLY A 195 -10.91 -11.02 4.30
N GLY A 196 -11.04 -10.65 3.03
CA GLY A 196 -11.69 -9.40 2.62
C GLY A 196 -13.18 -9.36 2.95
N LEU A 197 -13.90 -10.45 2.68
CA LEU A 197 -15.33 -10.54 3.00
C LEU A 197 -15.58 -10.55 4.50
N LYS A 198 -14.72 -11.20 5.28
CA LYS A 198 -14.80 -11.21 6.75
C LYS A 198 -14.69 -9.80 7.32
N GLN A 199 -13.77 -8.98 6.81
CA GLN A 199 -13.61 -7.59 7.22
C GLN A 199 -14.78 -6.72 6.76
N LYS A 200 -15.24 -6.88 5.51
CA LYS A 200 -16.38 -6.13 4.93
C LYS A 200 -17.69 -6.39 5.68
N TRP A 201 -17.94 -7.63 6.09
CA TRP A 201 -19.19 -8.06 6.74
C TRP A 201 -19.11 -8.14 8.26
N LYS A 202 -17.94 -7.93 8.86
CA LYS A 202 -17.70 -8.02 10.31
C LYS A 202 -18.22 -9.33 10.91
N CYS A 203 -18.00 -10.44 10.22
CA CYS A 203 -18.42 -11.77 10.65
C CYS A 203 -17.24 -12.57 11.21
N LYS A 204 -17.52 -13.68 11.91
CA LYS A 204 -16.48 -14.52 12.51
C LYS A 204 -15.69 -15.29 11.45
N GLN A 205 -16.39 -15.81 10.45
CA GLN A 205 -15.82 -16.54 9.31
C GLN A 205 -16.72 -16.38 8.08
N VAL A 206 -16.18 -16.59 6.89
CA VAL A 206 -16.95 -16.66 5.63
C VAL A 206 -16.71 -18.01 5.00
N ARG A 207 -17.78 -18.79 4.82
CA ARG A 207 -17.74 -20.06 4.10
C ARG A 207 -18.23 -19.84 2.68
N PHE A 208 -17.95 -20.76 1.78
CA PHE A 208 -18.34 -20.67 0.38
C PHE A 208 -19.08 -21.94 -0.02
N ARG A 209 -19.99 -21.77 -0.97
CA ARG A 209 -20.70 -22.87 -1.62
C ARG A 209 -20.62 -22.70 -3.13
N VAL A 210 -20.41 -23.79 -3.85
CA VAL A 210 -20.45 -23.75 -5.32
C VAL A 210 -21.90 -23.57 -5.76
N SER A 211 -22.14 -22.55 -6.58
CA SER A 211 -23.41 -22.29 -7.26
C SER A 211 -23.17 -22.31 -8.77
N GLN A 212 -24.15 -22.74 -9.53
CA GLN A 212 -24.12 -22.65 -10.99
C GLN A 212 -25.13 -21.58 -11.38
N SER A 213 -24.64 -20.45 -11.90
CA SER A 213 -25.47 -19.33 -12.31
C SER A 213 -25.23 -19.05 -13.78
N SER A 214 -26.29 -19.14 -14.60
CA SER A 214 -26.24 -18.81 -16.04
C SER A 214 -25.18 -19.56 -16.86
N GLY A 215 -24.86 -20.80 -16.50
CA GLY A 215 -23.82 -21.60 -17.18
C GLY A 215 -22.39 -21.37 -16.66
N ASP A 216 -22.21 -20.39 -15.76
CA ASP A 216 -20.96 -20.14 -15.08
C ASP A 216 -20.94 -20.76 -13.67
N VAL A 217 -19.78 -21.31 -13.29
CA VAL A 217 -19.54 -21.84 -11.96
C VAL A 217 -19.08 -20.70 -11.07
N THR A 218 -19.92 -20.30 -10.11
CA THR A 218 -19.64 -19.22 -9.17
C THR A 218 -19.51 -19.77 -7.75
N LEU A 219 -18.75 -19.07 -6.91
CA LEU A 219 -18.64 -19.37 -5.49
C LEU A 219 -19.48 -18.37 -4.72
N ARG A 220 -20.54 -18.86 -4.09
CA ARG A 220 -21.43 -18.05 -3.27
C ARG A 220 -20.89 -17.96 -1.85
N PRO A 221 -20.50 -16.76 -1.38
CA PRO A 221 -20.06 -16.57 0.00
C PRO A 221 -21.24 -16.65 0.98
N VAL A 222 -20.99 -17.21 2.15
CA VAL A 222 -21.94 -17.46 3.23
C VAL A 222 -21.30 -16.95 4.53
N PRO A 223 -21.75 -15.81 5.06
CA PRO A 223 -21.26 -15.26 6.30
C PRO A 223 -21.70 -16.14 7.48
N VAL A 224 -20.80 -16.38 8.41
CA VAL A 224 -21.10 -16.99 9.71
C VAL A 224 -20.68 -16.00 10.79
N PHE A 225 -21.68 -15.53 11.54
CA PHE A 225 -21.51 -14.58 12.65
C PHE A 225 -21.10 -15.29 13.95
#